data_AF-A0A348V7T7-F1
#
_entry.id   AF-A0A348V7T7-F1
#
_cell.length_a   1.000
_cell.length_b   1.000
_cell.length_c   1.000
_cell.angle_alpha   90.00
_cell.angle_beta   90.00
_cell.angle_gamma   90.00
#
_symmetry.space_group_name_H-M   'P 1'
#
loop_
_entity.id
_entity.type
_entity.pdbx_description
1 polymer ?
#
loop_
_entity_poly.entity_id
_entity_poly.type
_entity_poly.pdbx_seq_one_letter_code
_entity_poly.pdbx_strand_id
1 'polypeptide(L)'
;ADYDFLFNKATSITKDDGDKVYHWNQGFMESTASSRRVIDFMLKNKDPRVRFFYRKNGWNSTIVQGFFDQGKNIPSFIMENINYTEENGKKKFVSWKGMGEPWVRYYGLPVEMDAAQNTAENADYFDYGNRSKLKIGDAEKTFVPFSGYNQEMIIGRYDFTLPTLPGGPVIQDLDDRPWYGMYMSTSEVNLYLAEFKLLGASLPGTAQQYFNKALRASVEEYNRLAAINKIPYYGKTYEYDEHEAAIDLKAGEIDAMMANTDYQLTGNTTLDLEKVYIQQLLHFVLYPNEQFVTVRRSGIPKENSTLIAWENFAPTVPNNAIPRRFEVGAPSPTDLMYQILLDAYSAQEFTPGSNQDGTLLNSERVWQDKNAPQFGQGPK
;
A
#
# COMPACT_ATOMS: atom_id res chain seq x y z
N ALA A 1 -3.70 4.69 -27.85
CA ALA A 1 -3.73 3.29 -27.41
C ALA A 1 -4.04 3.32 -25.93
N ASP A 2 -5.21 2.83 -25.52
CA ASP A 2 -5.69 2.82 -24.13
C ASP A 2 -5.43 1.44 -23.50
N TYR A 3 -4.31 0.81 -23.85
CA TYR A 3 -3.97 -0.53 -23.38
C TYR A 3 -2.72 -0.47 -22.53
N ASP A 4 -2.85 -0.93 -21.30
CA ASP A 4 -1.74 -1.10 -20.38
C ASP A 4 -0.94 -2.33 -20.78
N PHE A 5 0.39 -2.25 -20.62
CA PHE A 5 1.25 -3.39 -20.88
C PHE A 5 1.22 -4.32 -19.66
N LEU A 6 0.21 -5.19 -19.64
CA LEU A 6 0.21 -6.34 -18.76
C LEU A 6 1.05 -7.46 -19.31
N PHE A 7 1.65 -8.20 -18.40
CA PHE A 7 2.38 -9.40 -18.71
C PHE A 7 1.99 -10.53 -17.76
N ASN A 8 2.09 -11.73 -18.31
CA ASN A 8 2.08 -12.97 -17.56
C ASN A 8 3.43 -13.65 -17.83
N LYS A 9 4.15 -14.03 -16.77
CA LYS A 9 5.51 -14.58 -16.92
C LYS A 9 5.52 -15.96 -17.56
N ALA A 10 4.56 -16.81 -17.20
CA ALA A 10 4.36 -18.15 -17.74
C ALA A 10 2.96 -18.67 -17.34
N THR A 11 2.35 -19.49 -18.19
CA THR A 11 0.98 -19.99 -17.98
C THR A 11 0.90 -21.40 -17.38
N SER A 12 2.02 -22.10 -17.27
CA SER A 12 2.08 -23.47 -16.75
C SER A 12 3.46 -23.79 -16.18
N ILE A 13 3.48 -24.57 -15.10
CA ILE A 13 4.71 -25.11 -14.54
C ILE A 13 5.22 -26.22 -15.46
N THR A 14 6.50 -26.20 -15.81
CA THR A 14 7.10 -27.23 -16.67
C THR A 14 8.08 -28.13 -15.92
N LYS A 15 8.68 -27.63 -14.82
CA LYS A 15 9.60 -28.34 -13.91
C LYS A 15 9.55 -27.69 -12.51
N ASP A 16 10.69 -27.51 -11.84
CA ASP A 16 10.82 -26.81 -10.56
C ASP A 16 10.81 -25.27 -10.73
N ASP A 17 9.97 -24.76 -11.63
CA ASP A 17 9.93 -23.36 -12.06
C ASP A 17 8.65 -22.63 -11.65
N GLY A 18 7.99 -23.09 -10.58
CA GLY A 18 6.77 -22.49 -10.04
C GLY A 18 6.90 -20.98 -9.80
N ASP A 19 8.09 -20.50 -9.38
CA ASP A 19 8.38 -19.06 -9.20
C ASP A 19 8.29 -18.26 -10.49
N LYS A 20 8.53 -18.88 -11.65
CA LYS A 20 8.32 -18.21 -12.94
C LYS A 20 6.83 -18.00 -13.22
N VAL A 21 5.98 -18.97 -12.88
CA VAL A 21 4.54 -18.93 -13.16
C VAL A 21 3.80 -18.05 -12.14
N TYR A 22 4.17 -18.17 -10.87
CA TYR A 22 3.48 -17.57 -9.74
C TYR A 22 4.21 -16.36 -9.15
N HIS A 23 5.29 -15.92 -9.79
CA HIS A 23 6.12 -14.75 -9.49
C HIS A 23 7.00 -14.87 -8.23
N TRP A 24 6.41 -14.96 -7.05
CA TRP A 24 7.12 -14.97 -5.77
C TRP A 24 6.78 -16.24 -4.98
N ASN A 25 7.54 -16.47 -3.91
CA ASN A 25 7.22 -17.48 -2.90
C ASN A 25 6.15 -16.95 -1.92
N GLN A 26 5.59 -17.84 -1.08
CA GLN A 26 4.48 -17.49 -0.19
C GLN A 26 4.80 -16.37 0.83
N GLY A 27 6.05 -16.30 1.28
CA GLY A 27 6.47 -15.41 2.37
C GLY A 27 6.66 -13.94 1.99
N PHE A 28 6.63 -13.60 0.69
CA PHE A 28 6.90 -12.24 0.26
C PHE A 28 5.79 -11.29 0.76
N MET A 29 6.19 -10.27 1.51
CA MET A 29 5.31 -9.24 2.12
C MET A 29 4.36 -9.72 3.22
N GLU A 30 4.46 -10.94 3.74
CA GLU A 30 3.58 -11.43 4.83
C GLU A 30 3.65 -10.61 6.12
N SER A 31 4.85 -10.14 6.48
CA SER A 31 5.07 -9.31 7.68
C SER A 31 4.96 -7.81 7.41
N THR A 32 4.33 -7.41 6.31
CA THR A 32 4.18 -5.99 5.95
C THR A 32 2.76 -5.52 6.16
N ALA A 33 2.62 -4.40 6.86
CA ALA A 33 1.34 -3.74 7.07
C ALA A 33 1.21 -2.49 6.21
N SER A 34 -0.03 -2.10 5.98
CA SER A 34 -0.37 -0.83 5.36
C SER A 34 -0.09 0.35 6.28
N SER A 35 0.27 1.50 5.71
CA SER A 35 0.42 2.77 6.45
C SER A 35 -0.94 3.37 6.76
N ARG A 36 -1.16 3.79 8.03
CA ARG A 36 -2.38 4.52 8.43
C ARG A 36 -2.62 5.75 7.57
N ARG A 37 -1.58 6.57 7.35
CA ARG A 37 -1.69 7.82 6.57
C ARG A 37 -2.16 7.56 5.14
N VAL A 38 -1.69 6.48 4.53
CA VAL A 38 -2.08 6.10 3.16
C VAL A 38 -3.51 5.59 3.13
N ILE A 39 -3.88 4.65 4.01
CA ILE A 39 -5.25 4.12 4.06
C ILE A 39 -6.26 5.21 4.38
N ASP A 40 -5.99 6.07 5.38
CA ASP A 40 -6.90 7.15 5.77
C ASP A 40 -7.11 8.12 4.61
N PHE A 41 -6.05 8.48 3.87
CA PHE A 41 -6.15 9.30 2.67
C PHE A 41 -7.03 8.66 1.60
N MET A 42 -6.84 7.36 1.34
CA MET A 42 -7.61 6.63 0.34
C MET A 42 -9.09 6.51 0.76
N LEU A 43 -9.37 6.18 2.02
CA LEU A 43 -10.74 6.06 2.54
C LEU A 43 -11.47 7.40 2.57
N LYS A 44 -10.81 8.48 3.02
CA LYS A 44 -11.34 9.85 2.99
C LYS A 44 -11.80 10.23 1.58
N ASN A 45 -11.02 9.84 0.57
CA ASN A 45 -11.29 10.14 -0.83
C ASN A 45 -12.06 9.04 -1.57
N LYS A 46 -12.59 8.04 -0.85
CA LYS A 46 -13.34 6.91 -1.42
C LYS A 46 -12.61 6.24 -2.59
N ASP A 47 -11.31 6.07 -2.46
CA ASP A 47 -10.45 5.50 -3.49
C ASP A 47 -10.58 3.97 -3.51
N PRO A 48 -11.22 3.38 -4.53
CA PRO A 48 -11.49 1.95 -4.57
C PRO A 48 -10.22 1.10 -4.66
N ARG A 49 -9.07 1.68 -5.01
CA ARG A 49 -7.80 0.95 -5.07
C ARG A 49 -7.37 0.41 -3.71
N VAL A 50 -7.85 0.99 -2.60
CA VAL A 50 -7.57 0.48 -1.24
C VAL A 50 -7.94 -1.00 -1.12
N ARG A 51 -9.00 -1.42 -1.83
CA ARG A 51 -9.52 -2.79 -1.81
C ARG A 51 -8.69 -3.77 -2.63
N PHE A 52 -7.93 -3.26 -3.59
CA PHE A 52 -7.06 -4.07 -4.43
C PHE A 52 -5.65 -4.14 -3.83
N PHE A 53 -5.18 -3.04 -3.25
CA PHE A 53 -3.84 -2.91 -2.68
C PHE A 53 -3.69 -3.68 -1.37
N TYR A 54 -4.75 -3.71 -0.58
CA TYR A 54 -4.73 -4.20 0.78
C TYR A 54 -5.82 -5.25 1.01
N ARG A 55 -5.63 -6.05 2.05
CA ARG A 55 -6.63 -7.03 2.49
C ARG A 55 -7.55 -6.43 3.54
N LYS A 56 -8.79 -6.91 3.57
CA LYS A 56 -9.66 -6.72 4.73
C LYS A 56 -8.94 -7.25 5.98
N ASN A 57 -9.00 -6.53 7.09
CA ASN A 57 -8.48 -6.98 8.38
C ASN A 57 -9.25 -8.22 8.90
N GLY A 58 -8.91 -8.74 10.08
CA GLY A 58 -9.54 -9.93 10.67
C GLY A 58 -10.97 -9.76 11.21
N TRP A 59 -11.56 -8.56 11.13
CA TRP A 59 -12.76 -8.21 11.91
C TRP A 59 -14.03 -8.08 11.05
N ASN A 60 -14.61 -9.22 10.66
CA ASN A 60 -15.96 -9.27 10.07
C ASN A 60 -17.05 -9.20 11.16
N SER A 61 -18.32 -9.06 10.76
CA SER A 61 -19.41 -8.85 11.71
C SER A 61 -19.64 -10.06 12.62
N THR A 62 -19.40 -11.27 12.10
CA THR A 62 -19.46 -12.52 12.86
C THR A 62 -18.38 -12.57 13.95
N ILE A 63 -17.16 -12.10 13.65
CA ILE A 63 -16.10 -11.96 14.66
C ILE A 63 -16.49 -10.92 15.72
N VAL A 64 -16.99 -9.76 15.30
CA VAL A 64 -17.49 -8.72 16.21
C VAL A 64 -18.54 -9.27 17.17
N GLN A 65 -19.53 -10.01 16.66
CA GLN A 65 -20.54 -10.64 17.49
C GLN A 65 -19.92 -11.62 18.49
N GLY A 66 -18.93 -12.42 18.08
CA GLY A 66 -18.21 -13.32 18.99
C GLY A 66 -17.49 -12.60 20.14
N PHE A 67 -16.97 -11.39 19.91
CA PHE A 67 -16.42 -10.56 20.99
C PHE A 67 -17.51 -10.02 21.92
N PHE A 68 -18.64 -9.56 21.38
CA PHE A 68 -19.79 -9.15 22.18
C PHE A 68 -20.32 -10.29 23.07
N ASP A 69 -20.44 -11.49 22.53
CA ASP A 69 -20.95 -12.66 23.25
C ASP A 69 -20.05 -13.05 24.44
N GLN A 70 -18.75 -12.80 24.34
CA GLN A 70 -17.79 -13.03 25.43
C GLN A 70 -17.57 -11.83 26.36
N GLY A 71 -18.25 -10.70 26.11
CA GLY A 71 -18.02 -9.46 26.85
C GLY A 71 -16.59 -8.93 26.72
N LYS A 72 -15.91 -9.25 25.62
CA LYS A 72 -14.53 -8.79 25.36
C LYS A 72 -14.53 -7.45 24.63
N ASN A 73 -13.49 -6.66 24.90
CA ASN A 73 -13.28 -5.38 24.24
C ASN A 73 -12.98 -5.57 22.75
N ILE A 74 -13.51 -4.66 21.95
CA ILE A 74 -13.25 -4.52 20.51
C ILE A 74 -12.40 -3.25 20.34
N PRO A 75 -11.40 -3.23 19.44
CA PRO A 75 -10.65 -2.02 19.14
C PRO A 75 -11.56 -0.82 18.87
N SER A 76 -11.25 0.33 19.47
CA SER A 76 -12.15 1.49 19.47
C SER A 76 -12.54 1.95 18.06
N PHE A 77 -11.56 2.02 17.16
CA PHE A 77 -11.76 2.41 15.76
C PHE A 77 -12.66 1.44 14.97
N ILE A 78 -12.75 0.17 15.38
CA ILE A 78 -13.70 -0.79 14.82
C ILE A 78 -15.07 -0.58 15.46
N MET A 79 -15.11 -0.45 16.79
CA MET A 79 -16.34 -0.22 17.57
C MET A 79 -17.10 1.05 17.14
N GLU A 80 -16.38 2.12 16.82
CA GLU A 80 -16.94 3.38 16.33
C GLU A 80 -17.76 3.20 15.05
N ASN A 81 -17.41 2.20 14.24
CA ASN A 81 -18.06 1.87 12.97
C ASN A 81 -19.18 0.82 13.09
N ILE A 82 -19.60 0.46 14.30
CA ILE A 82 -20.64 -0.56 14.53
C ILE A 82 -21.93 0.07 15.08
N ASN A 83 -23.06 -0.24 14.44
CA ASN A 83 -24.37 -0.14 15.06
C ASN A 83 -24.70 -1.45 15.78
N TYR A 84 -25.10 -1.37 17.05
CA TYR A 84 -25.51 -2.52 17.84
C TYR A 84 -26.73 -2.18 18.69
N THR A 85 -27.51 -3.20 19.06
CA THR A 85 -28.53 -3.10 20.11
C THR A 85 -28.00 -3.72 21.39
N GLU A 86 -28.55 -3.30 22.53
CA GLU A 86 -28.22 -3.89 23.83
C GLU A 86 -29.50 -4.24 24.58
N GLU A 87 -29.68 -5.53 24.86
CA GLU A 87 -30.81 -6.05 25.63
C GLU A 87 -30.27 -6.95 26.73
N ASN A 88 -30.67 -6.70 27.98
CA ASN A 88 -30.21 -7.46 29.16
C ASN A 88 -28.67 -7.55 29.27
N GLY A 89 -27.96 -6.47 28.92
CA GLY A 89 -26.49 -6.40 28.94
C GLY A 89 -25.80 -7.21 27.83
N LYS A 90 -26.54 -7.75 26.86
CA LYS A 90 -26.00 -8.45 25.70
C LYS A 90 -26.05 -7.55 24.47
N LYS A 91 -24.89 -7.32 23.86
CA LYS A 91 -24.77 -6.56 22.63
C LYS A 91 -25.00 -7.45 21.42
N LYS A 92 -25.77 -6.94 20.45
CA LYS A 92 -26.01 -7.60 19.17
C LYS A 92 -25.64 -6.66 18.03
N PHE A 93 -24.73 -7.09 17.16
CA PHE A 93 -24.41 -6.37 15.93
C PHE A 93 -25.66 -6.22 15.05
N VAL A 94 -25.83 -5.03 14.45
CA VAL A 94 -26.97 -4.72 13.56
C VAL A 94 -26.48 -4.35 12.17
N SER A 95 -25.49 -3.47 12.06
CA SER A 95 -24.95 -3.02 10.78
C SER A 95 -23.64 -2.28 10.96
N TRP A 96 -22.88 -2.18 9.88
CA TRP A 96 -21.77 -1.25 9.78
C TRP A 96 -22.28 0.19 9.58
N LYS A 97 -21.59 1.15 10.19
CA LYS A 97 -21.77 2.59 9.99
C LYS A 97 -20.93 3.10 8.81
N GLY A 98 -21.05 4.39 8.53
CA GLY A 98 -20.17 5.08 7.58
C GLY A 98 -20.28 4.50 6.19
N MET A 99 -19.13 4.15 5.60
CA MET A 99 -19.07 3.55 4.26
C MET A 99 -19.49 2.08 4.21
N GLY A 100 -19.58 1.41 5.37
CA GLY A 100 -19.93 0.00 5.46
C GLY A 100 -18.98 -0.93 4.71
N GLU A 101 -19.41 -2.16 4.46
CA GLU A 101 -18.69 -3.11 3.60
C GLU A 101 -18.77 -2.67 2.11
N PRO A 102 -17.71 -2.85 1.31
CA PRO A 102 -16.44 -3.49 1.66
C PRO A 102 -15.42 -2.58 2.39
N TRP A 103 -15.72 -1.29 2.60
CA TRP A 103 -14.76 -0.25 3.01
C TRP A 103 -14.32 -0.26 4.47
N VAL A 104 -15.18 -0.74 5.37
CA VAL A 104 -15.03 -0.58 6.83
C VAL A 104 -13.92 -1.44 7.45
N ARG A 105 -13.26 -2.30 6.68
CA ARG A 105 -12.25 -3.26 7.17
C ARG A 105 -10.82 -2.93 6.77
N TYR A 106 -10.58 -1.73 6.24
CA TYR A 106 -9.25 -1.27 5.86
C TYR A 106 -8.70 -0.31 6.92
N TYR A 107 -7.65 -0.73 7.62
CA TYR A 107 -6.99 0.10 8.65
C TYR A 107 -5.48 -0.04 8.54
N GLY A 108 -4.76 1.08 8.51
CA GLY A 108 -3.30 1.05 8.50
C GLY A 108 -2.69 1.14 9.90
N LEU A 109 -1.44 0.72 10.02
CA LEU A 109 -0.65 0.85 11.23
C LEU A 109 -0.15 2.29 11.42
N PRO A 110 -0.06 2.78 12.68
CA PRO A 110 0.80 3.92 13.03
C PRO A 110 2.19 3.75 12.43
N VAL A 111 2.78 4.86 11.99
CA VAL A 111 4.08 4.86 11.29
C VAL A 111 5.16 5.61 12.05
N GLU A 112 4.82 6.20 13.19
CA GLU A 112 5.72 6.95 14.06
C GLU A 112 6.83 6.05 14.63
N MET A 113 8.02 6.61 14.88
CA MET A 113 9.10 5.87 15.54
C MET A 113 8.62 5.35 16.89
N ASP A 114 8.94 4.08 17.20
CA ASP A 114 8.56 3.45 18.47
C ASP A 114 7.06 3.51 18.78
N ALA A 115 6.18 3.58 17.77
CA ALA A 115 4.73 3.69 17.95
C ALA A 115 4.12 2.63 18.88
N ALA A 116 4.75 1.44 18.97
CA ALA A 116 4.35 0.36 19.88
C ALA A 116 4.53 0.71 21.37
N GLN A 117 5.43 1.63 21.72
CA GLN A 117 5.66 2.07 23.10
C GLN A 117 4.54 2.99 23.61
N ASN A 118 3.81 3.66 22.71
CA ASN A 118 2.60 4.42 23.05
C ASN A 118 1.40 3.47 23.21
N THR A 119 1.43 2.66 24.26
CA THR A 119 0.40 1.64 24.54
C THR A 119 -0.97 2.24 24.87
N ALA A 120 -1.05 3.49 25.29
CA ALA A 120 -2.31 4.17 25.54
C ALA A 120 -3.13 4.34 24.24
N GLU A 121 -2.47 4.64 23.13
CA GLU A 121 -3.12 4.90 21.84
C GLU A 121 -3.04 3.71 20.88
N ASN A 122 -1.94 2.95 20.92
CA ASN A 122 -1.62 1.98 19.87
C ASN A 122 -1.64 0.51 20.33
N ALA A 123 -2.00 0.21 21.58
CA ALA A 123 -2.00 -1.18 22.06
C ALA A 123 -2.93 -2.09 21.26
N ASP A 124 -4.06 -1.60 20.75
CA ASP A 124 -4.93 -2.42 19.90
C ASP A 124 -4.24 -2.86 18.61
N TYR A 125 -3.25 -2.11 18.10
CA TYR A 125 -2.49 -2.44 16.91
C TYR A 125 -1.29 -3.35 17.20
N PHE A 126 -0.54 -3.12 18.28
CA PHE A 126 0.73 -3.81 18.54
C PHE A 126 0.64 -4.92 19.60
N ASP A 127 -0.40 -4.93 20.44
CA ASP A 127 -0.71 -5.98 21.42
C ASP A 127 -1.96 -6.79 21.02
N TYR A 128 -2.26 -6.82 19.71
CA TYR A 128 -3.42 -7.54 19.19
C TYR A 128 -3.37 -9.05 19.48
N GLY A 129 -2.18 -9.64 19.64
CA GLY A 129 -2.00 -11.03 20.04
C GLY A 129 -2.66 -11.40 21.37
N ASN A 130 -2.81 -10.42 22.28
CA ASN A 130 -3.50 -10.58 23.55
C ASN A 130 -4.90 -9.97 23.51
N ARG A 131 -5.04 -8.78 22.92
CA ARG A 131 -6.29 -7.98 22.93
C ARG A 131 -7.32 -8.48 21.93
N SER A 132 -6.89 -8.91 20.75
CA SER A 132 -7.75 -9.31 19.63
C SER A 132 -7.84 -10.83 19.52
N LYS A 133 -7.98 -11.53 20.65
CA LYS A 133 -7.97 -12.99 20.73
C LYS A 133 -9.28 -13.51 21.34
N LEU A 134 -9.89 -14.50 20.71
CA LEU A 134 -11.06 -15.23 21.23
C LEU A 134 -10.74 -16.70 21.45
N LYS A 135 -11.29 -17.23 22.53
CA LYS A 135 -11.32 -18.67 22.80
C LYS A 135 -12.78 -19.12 22.93
N ILE A 136 -13.18 -20.14 22.17
CA ILE A 136 -14.52 -20.74 22.23
C ILE A 136 -14.32 -22.25 22.38
N GLY A 137 -14.75 -22.80 23.52
CA GLY A 137 -14.41 -24.17 23.90
C GLY A 137 -12.89 -24.36 23.98
N ASP A 138 -12.39 -25.36 23.26
CA ASP A 138 -10.95 -25.69 23.21
C ASP A 138 -10.19 -24.98 22.08
N ALA A 139 -10.89 -24.25 21.20
CA ALA A 139 -10.29 -23.55 20.07
C ALA A 139 -10.01 -22.08 20.40
N GLU A 140 -8.87 -21.56 19.93
CA GLU A 140 -8.46 -20.15 20.09
C GLU A 140 -8.00 -19.57 18.75
N LYS A 141 -8.33 -18.30 18.47
CA LYS A 141 -7.88 -17.55 17.30
C LYS A 141 -7.57 -16.09 17.65
N THR A 142 -6.62 -15.52 16.94
CA THR A 142 -6.25 -14.10 17.00
C THR A 142 -6.66 -13.41 15.71
N PHE A 143 -7.22 -12.21 15.81
CA PHE A 143 -7.72 -11.43 14.68
C PHE A 143 -6.88 -10.18 14.49
N VAL A 144 -6.22 -10.06 13.33
CA VAL A 144 -5.38 -8.90 13.02
C VAL A 144 -6.28 -7.67 12.82
N PRO A 145 -6.07 -6.56 13.54
CA PRO A 145 -6.98 -5.41 13.50
C PRO A 145 -6.64 -4.40 12.40
N PHE A 146 -5.52 -4.59 11.71
CA PHE A 146 -5.07 -3.78 10.58
C PHE A 146 -5.00 -4.60 9.28
N SER A 147 -4.83 -3.89 8.17
CA SER A 147 -4.72 -4.44 6.83
C SER A 147 -3.27 -4.67 6.43
N GLY A 148 -2.99 -5.88 5.94
CA GLY A 148 -1.77 -6.16 5.19
C GLY A 148 -1.92 -5.79 3.71
N TYR A 149 -0.81 -5.81 2.97
CA TYR A 149 -0.85 -5.82 1.51
C TYR A 149 -1.65 -7.01 0.99
N ASN A 150 -2.14 -6.92 -0.24
CA ASN A 150 -2.78 -8.05 -0.88
C ASN A 150 -1.78 -8.89 -1.67
N GLN A 151 -1.27 -9.97 -1.07
CA GLN A 151 -0.22 -10.79 -1.68
C GLN A 151 -0.68 -11.44 -2.99
N GLU A 152 -1.97 -11.74 -3.19
CA GLU A 152 -2.41 -12.33 -4.47
C GLU A 152 -2.29 -11.36 -5.65
N MET A 153 -2.08 -10.06 -5.39
CA MET A 153 -1.72 -9.10 -6.43
C MET A 153 -0.29 -9.31 -6.97
N ILE A 154 0.55 -10.07 -6.27
CA ILE A 154 1.98 -10.27 -6.61
C ILE A 154 2.43 -11.74 -6.52
N ILE A 155 1.66 -12.63 -5.89
CA ILE A 155 1.93 -14.05 -5.70
C ILE A 155 0.72 -14.83 -6.20
N GLY A 156 0.88 -15.54 -7.32
CA GLY A 156 -0.22 -16.28 -7.95
C GLY A 156 -0.64 -17.57 -7.24
N ARG A 157 0.11 -18.02 -6.23
CA ARG A 157 -0.13 -19.26 -5.48
C ARG A 157 -0.50 -19.04 -4.02
N TYR A 158 -0.85 -17.80 -3.66
CA TYR A 158 -1.02 -17.46 -2.25
C TYR A 158 -2.29 -18.07 -1.68
N ASP A 159 -2.16 -18.76 -0.55
CA ASP A 159 -3.28 -19.38 0.14
C ASP A 159 -3.98 -18.35 1.04
N PHE A 160 -5.24 -18.06 0.75
CA PHE A 160 -6.06 -17.22 1.60
C PHE A 160 -6.91 -18.05 2.56
N THR A 161 -6.98 -17.62 3.82
CA THR A 161 -7.88 -18.21 4.82
C THR A 161 -8.79 -17.13 5.40
N LEU A 162 -10.10 -17.36 5.31
CA LEU A 162 -11.11 -16.44 5.85
C LEU A 162 -11.03 -16.40 7.40
N PRO A 163 -11.09 -15.22 8.03
CA PRO A 163 -11.23 -15.13 9.48
C PRO A 163 -12.62 -15.63 9.92
N THR A 164 -12.64 -16.79 10.58
CA THR A 164 -13.83 -17.37 11.21
C THR A 164 -13.65 -17.51 12.71
N LEU A 165 -14.75 -17.59 13.46
CA LEU A 165 -14.72 -17.80 14.92
C LEU A 165 -13.90 -19.04 15.31
N PRO A 166 -13.32 -19.09 16.53
CA PRO A 166 -12.69 -20.31 17.02
C PRO A 166 -13.66 -21.50 17.00
N GLY A 167 -13.20 -22.65 16.49
CA GLY A 167 -14.05 -23.84 16.29
C GLY A 167 -15.04 -23.74 15.12
N GLY A 168 -15.11 -22.59 14.44
CA GLY A 168 -15.90 -22.41 13.22
C GLY A 168 -15.29 -23.09 12.00
N PRO A 169 -15.97 -23.02 10.83
CA PRO A 169 -15.51 -23.66 9.61
C PRO A 169 -14.16 -23.10 9.15
N VAL A 170 -13.38 -23.96 8.49
CA VAL A 170 -12.17 -23.56 7.76
C VAL A 170 -12.59 -23.26 6.32
N ILE A 171 -12.51 -21.98 5.93
CA ILE A 171 -12.88 -21.52 4.59
C ILE A 171 -11.62 -20.91 3.97
N GLN A 172 -11.19 -21.48 2.84
CA GLN A 172 -9.91 -21.14 2.21
C GLN A 172 -10.06 -20.97 0.71
N ASP A 173 -9.17 -20.16 0.15
CA ASP A 173 -8.85 -20.12 -1.27
C ASP A 173 -7.44 -20.68 -1.43
N LEU A 174 -7.31 -21.81 -2.12
CA LEU A 174 -6.06 -22.55 -2.35
C LEU A 174 -5.79 -22.69 -3.85
N ASP A 175 -6.52 -21.95 -4.68
CA ASP A 175 -6.44 -22.06 -6.13
C ASP A 175 -5.21 -21.31 -6.65
N ASP A 176 -4.20 -22.07 -7.05
CA ASP A 176 -3.07 -21.49 -7.79
C ASP A 176 -3.50 -20.91 -9.15
N ARG A 177 -2.95 -19.75 -9.48
CA ARG A 177 -3.20 -19.01 -10.72
C ARG A 177 -1.90 -18.43 -11.27
N PRO A 178 -1.62 -18.56 -12.59
CA PRO A 178 -0.55 -17.79 -13.21
C PRO A 178 -0.70 -16.30 -12.90
N TRP A 179 0.38 -15.69 -12.39
CA TRP A 179 0.34 -14.30 -11.94
C TRP A 179 0.36 -13.33 -13.12
N TYR A 180 -0.43 -12.27 -13.03
CA TYR A 180 -0.43 -11.13 -13.95
C TYR A 180 0.05 -9.87 -13.24
N GLY A 181 0.97 -9.17 -13.89
CA GLY A 181 1.51 -7.90 -13.43
C GLY A 181 1.48 -6.83 -14.50
N MET A 182 1.70 -5.59 -14.07
CA MET A 182 1.78 -4.42 -14.93
C MET A 182 3.26 -4.06 -15.11
N TYR A 183 3.69 -3.86 -16.35
CA TYR A 183 5.07 -3.41 -16.62
C TYR A 183 5.12 -1.91 -16.88
N MET A 184 4.19 -1.40 -17.68
CA MET A 184 4.04 0.01 -17.99
C MET A 184 2.57 0.31 -18.26
N SER A 185 2.06 1.43 -17.77
CA SER A 185 0.63 1.70 -17.80
C SER A 185 0.27 3.07 -18.39
N THR A 186 -0.97 3.16 -18.85
CA THR A 186 -1.62 4.40 -19.25
C THR A 186 -1.65 5.37 -18.08
N SER A 187 -1.87 4.88 -16.85
CA SER A 187 -1.86 5.71 -15.65
C SER A 187 -0.50 6.35 -15.43
N GLU A 188 0.56 5.56 -15.36
CA GLU A 188 1.93 6.02 -15.19
C GLU A 188 2.31 7.08 -16.23
N VAL A 189 2.09 6.79 -17.52
CA VAL A 189 2.41 7.74 -18.60
C VAL A 189 1.63 9.04 -18.43
N ASN A 190 0.34 8.99 -18.10
CA ASN A 190 -0.45 10.19 -17.92
C ASN A 190 -0.09 10.96 -16.64
N LEU A 191 0.39 10.30 -15.58
CA LEU A 191 0.95 10.98 -14.41
C LEU A 191 2.22 11.74 -14.77
N TYR A 192 3.11 11.15 -15.57
CA TYR A 192 4.29 11.86 -16.09
C TYR A 192 3.90 13.02 -16.99
N LEU A 193 2.91 12.88 -17.86
CA LEU A 193 2.43 13.98 -18.71
C LEU A 193 1.79 15.11 -17.90
N ALA A 194 1.02 14.78 -16.85
CA ALA A 194 0.46 15.77 -15.93
C ALA A 194 1.58 16.54 -15.23
N GLU A 195 2.58 15.83 -14.71
CA GLU A 195 3.75 16.42 -14.07
C GLU A 195 4.54 17.31 -15.02
N PHE A 196 4.92 16.80 -16.20
CA PHE A 196 5.66 17.56 -17.20
C PHE A 196 4.91 18.83 -17.60
N LYS A 197 3.57 18.75 -17.75
CA LYS A 197 2.76 19.93 -18.04
C LYS A 197 2.83 20.97 -16.91
N LEU A 198 2.80 20.54 -15.65
CA LEU A 198 2.93 21.43 -14.48
C LEU A 198 4.35 22.03 -14.38
N LEU A 199 5.37 21.30 -14.82
CA LEU A 199 6.77 21.77 -14.90
C LEU A 199 7.06 22.63 -16.15
N GLY A 200 6.06 22.92 -16.97
CA GLY A 200 6.16 23.85 -18.10
C GLY A 200 6.41 23.21 -19.47
N ALA A 201 6.30 21.89 -19.61
CA ALA A 201 6.41 21.23 -20.90
C ALA A 201 5.26 21.64 -21.85
N SER A 202 5.60 21.86 -23.12
CA SER A 202 4.63 22.17 -24.17
C SER A 202 3.91 20.92 -24.65
N LEU A 203 2.90 20.48 -23.88
CA LEU A 203 2.03 19.35 -24.22
C LEU A 203 0.65 19.83 -24.71
N PRO A 204 -0.01 19.08 -25.61
CA PRO A 204 -1.28 19.47 -26.22
C PRO A 204 -2.46 19.45 -25.24
N GLY A 205 -2.42 18.60 -24.22
CA GLY A 205 -3.42 18.54 -23.15
C GLY A 205 -3.10 19.46 -21.97
N THR A 206 -4.11 19.71 -21.14
CA THR A 206 -3.96 20.34 -19.82
C THR A 206 -3.47 19.32 -18.78
N ALA A 207 -2.85 19.80 -17.69
CA ALA A 207 -2.43 18.94 -16.59
C ALA A 207 -3.62 18.18 -15.99
N GLN A 208 -4.78 18.83 -15.85
CA GLN A 208 -6.00 18.22 -15.33
C GLN A 208 -6.51 17.09 -16.25
N GLN A 209 -6.43 17.25 -17.58
CA GLN A 209 -6.84 16.20 -18.51
C GLN A 209 -5.97 14.95 -18.37
N TYR A 210 -4.65 15.11 -18.32
CA TYR A 210 -3.73 13.99 -18.09
C TYR A 210 -3.95 13.37 -16.72
N PHE A 211 -4.06 14.19 -15.67
CA PHE A 211 -4.28 13.71 -14.30
C PHE A 211 -5.58 12.91 -14.18
N ASN A 212 -6.69 13.41 -14.74
CA ASN A 212 -7.97 12.69 -14.75
C ASN A 212 -7.89 11.36 -15.51
N LYS A 213 -7.20 11.35 -16.66
CA LYS A 213 -6.98 10.11 -17.41
C LYS A 213 -6.16 9.11 -16.60
N ALA A 214 -5.12 9.58 -15.91
CA ALA A 214 -4.30 8.73 -15.05
C ALA A 214 -5.09 8.10 -13.91
N LEU A 215 -5.85 8.91 -13.16
CA LEU A 215 -6.63 8.44 -12.02
C LEU A 215 -7.60 7.33 -12.41
N ARG A 216 -8.36 7.55 -13.49
CA ARG A 216 -9.30 6.55 -14.03
C ARG A 216 -8.58 5.27 -14.45
N ALA A 217 -7.54 5.40 -15.29
CA ALA A 217 -6.78 4.26 -15.77
C ALA A 217 -6.16 3.45 -14.61
N SER A 218 -5.66 4.12 -13.57
CA SER A 218 -5.12 3.42 -12.41
C SER A 218 -6.16 2.57 -11.72
N VAL A 219 -7.37 3.10 -11.50
CA VAL A 219 -8.43 2.34 -10.82
C VAL A 219 -8.87 1.16 -11.68
N GLU A 220 -9.13 1.42 -12.97
CA GLU A 220 -9.64 0.42 -13.91
C GLU A 220 -8.65 -0.74 -14.08
N GLU A 221 -7.36 -0.45 -14.17
CA GLU A 221 -6.35 -1.48 -14.37
C GLU A 221 -6.10 -2.29 -13.10
N TYR A 222 -6.07 -1.67 -11.93
CA TYR A 222 -5.97 -2.42 -10.67
C TYR A 222 -7.21 -3.27 -10.41
N ASN A 223 -8.39 -2.80 -10.79
CA ASN A 223 -9.60 -3.62 -10.79
C ASN A 223 -9.48 -4.82 -11.74
N ARG A 224 -8.92 -4.62 -12.93
CA ARG A 224 -8.68 -5.71 -13.88
C ARG A 224 -7.66 -6.72 -13.37
N LEU A 225 -6.55 -6.26 -12.80
CA LEU A 225 -5.53 -7.10 -12.15
C LEU A 225 -6.13 -7.92 -11.02
N ALA A 226 -6.93 -7.29 -10.15
CA ALA A 226 -7.64 -7.97 -9.08
C ALA A 226 -8.53 -9.11 -9.61
N ALA A 227 -9.27 -8.87 -10.70
CA ALA A 227 -10.12 -9.87 -11.33
C ALA A 227 -9.34 -11.06 -11.89
N ILE A 228 -8.27 -10.80 -12.65
CA ILE A 228 -7.52 -11.86 -13.34
C ILE A 228 -6.60 -12.64 -12.40
N ASN A 229 -6.08 -11.99 -11.36
CA ASN A 229 -5.32 -12.66 -10.29
C ASN A 229 -6.25 -13.34 -9.27
N LYS A 230 -7.57 -13.11 -9.36
CA LYS A 230 -8.61 -13.72 -8.52
C LYS A 230 -8.44 -13.49 -7.03
N ILE A 231 -8.00 -12.28 -6.66
CA ILE A 231 -7.74 -11.93 -5.27
C ILE A 231 -8.96 -12.19 -4.36
N PRO A 232 -8.77 -12.41 -3.05
CA PRO A 232 -9.86 -12.75 -2.15
C PRO A 232 -10.96 -11.68 -2.18
N TYR A 233 -12.21 -12.14 -2.10
CA TYR A 233 -13.43 -11.33 -2.19
C TYR A 233 -13.73 -10.67 -3.55
N TYR A 234 -12.92 -10.88 -4.59
CA TYR A 234 -13.25 -10.36 -5.93
C TYR A 234 -14.28 -11.25 -6.63
N GLY A 235 -15.41 -10.69 -7.03
CA GLY A 235 -16.50 -11.42 -7.69
C GLY A 235 -17.29 -12.36 -6.77
N LYS A 236 -16.95 -12.45 -5.48
CA LYS A 236 -17.57 -13.36 -4.52
C LYS A 236 -17.54 -12.85 -3.08
N THR A 237 -18.46 -13.35 -2.28
CA THR A 237 -18.38 -13.42 -0.81
C THR A 237 -18.13 -14.87 -0.42
N TYR A 238 -17.68 -15.13 0.81
CA TYR A 238 -17.45 -16.50 1.28
C TYR A 238 -18.65 -17.11 2.03
N GLU A 239 -19.83 -16.46 1.96
CA GLU A 239 -21.09 -16.92 2.55
C GLU A 239 -21.03 -17.20 4.07
N TYR A 240 -20.08 -16.58 4.76
CA TYR A 240 -19.86 -16.75 6.20
C TYR A 240 -20.41 -15.61 7.06
N ASP A 241 -20.42 -14.40 6.51
CA ASP A 241 -20.92 -13.18 7.16
C ASP A 241 -21.98 -12.56 6.24
N GLU A 242 -23.20 -12.40 6.75
CA GLU A 242 -24.35 -11.86 6.01
C GLU A 242 -24.20 -10.37 5.66
N HIS A 243 -23.31 -9.66 6.35
CA HIS A 243 -23.02 -8.25 6.11
C HIS A 243 -21.84 -8.04 5.16
N GLU A 244 -21.22 -9.11 4.66
CA GLU A 244 -20.04 -9.04 3.82
C GLU A 244 -20.36 -8.60 2.38
N ALA A 245 -19.50 -7.76 1.80
CA ALA A 245 -19.59 -7.36 0.41
C ALA A 245 -18.34 -7.74 -0.37
N ALA A 246 -18.53 -8.11 -1.64
CA ALA A 246 -17.44 -8.31 -2.60
C ALA A 246 -16.70 -6.99 -2.89
N ILE A 247 -15.43 -7.08 -3.24
CA ILE A 247 -14.55 -5.91 -3.40
C ILE A 247 -14.53 -5.30 -4.81
N ASP A 248 -15.31 -5.86 -5.74
CA ASP A 248 -15.39 -5.42 -7.13
C ASP A 248 -15.66 -3.92 -7.23
N LEU A 249 -15.03 -3.28 -8.22
CA LEU A 249 -15.35 -1.90 -8.58
C LEU A 249 -16.84 -1.78 -8.95
N LYS A 250 -17.53 -0.82 -8.33
CA LYS A 250 -18.94 -0.52 -8.61
C LYS A 250 -19.07 0.71 -9.50
N ALA A 251 -20.16 0.77 -10.26
CA ALA A 251 -20.47 1.90 -11.11
C ALA A 251 -20.52 3.21 -10.30
N GLY A 252 -19.89 4.27 -10.82
CA GLY A 252 -19.84 5.58 -10.19
C GLY A 252 -18.76 5.75 -9.10
N GLU A 253 -18.08 4.69 -8.65
CA GLU A 253 -17.04 4.84 -7.61
C GLU A 253 -15.83 5.64 -8.09
N ILE A 254 -15.41 5.49 -9.36
CA ILE A 254 -14.33 6.31 -9.94
C ILE A 254 -14.73 7.79 -9.94
N ASP A 255 -15.95 8.10 -10.39
CA ASP A 255 -16.40 9.49 -10.49
C ASP A 255 -16.56 10.11 -9.09
N ALA A 256 -17.06 9.34 -8.12
CA ALA A 256 -17.15 9.76 -6.72
C ALA A 256 -15.77 10.01 -6.09
N MET A 257 -14.77 9.15 -6.37
CA MET A 257 -13.39 9.36 -5.95
C MET A 257 -12.83 10.65 -6.56
N MET A 258 -12.94 10.80 -7.89
CA MET A 258 -12.40 11.93 -8.63
C MET A 258 -13.06 13.25 -8.22
N ALA A 259 -14.33 13.25 -7.78
CA ALA A 259 -15.00 14.46 -7.33
C ALA A 259 -14.41 15.07 -6.04
N ASN A 260 -13.59 14.34 -5.27
CA ASN A 260 -12.96 14.87 -4.08
C ASN A 260 -11.89 15.91 -4.41
N THR A 261 -11.78 16.95 -3.57
CA THR A 261 -10.85 18.07 -3.78
C THR A 261 -9.39 17.64 -3.82
N ASP A 262 -9.02 16.58 -3.12
CA ASP A 262 -7.65 16.06 -3.09
C ASP A 262 -7.25 15.44 -4.45
N TYR A 263 -8.22 15.14 -5.31
CA TYR A 263 -8.07 14.52 -6.64
C TYR A 263 -8.34 15.54 -7.78
N GLN A 264 -8.48 16.83 -7.46
CA GLN A 264 -8.67 17.92 -8.43
C GLN A 264 -7.47 18.85 -8.41
N LEU A 265 -6.93 19.21 -9.59
CA LEU A 265 -5.89 20.23 -9.68
C LEU A 265 -6.53 21.61 -9.51
N THR A 266 -5.78 22.51 -8.90
CA THR A 266 -6.25 23.79 -8.37
C THR A 266 -5.68 24.99 -9.12
N GLY A 267 -4.67 24.77 -9.97
CA GLY A 267 -3.86 25.81 -10.58
C GLY A 267 -2.70 26.28 -9.68
N ASN A 268 -2.62 25.81 -8.43
CA ASN A 268 -1.45 26.02 -7.58
C ASN A 268 -0.40 24.96 -7.93
N THR A 269 0.63 25.32 -8.67
CA THR A 269 1.64 24.39 -9.19
C THR A 269 2.26 23.51 -8.11
N THR A 270 2.63 24.05 -6.94
CA THR A 270 3.25 23.25 -5.86
C THR A 270 2.28 22.22 -5.28
N LEU A 271 1.03 22.61 -5.04
CA LEU A 271 0.00 21.70 -4.55
C LEU A 271 -0.41 20.67 -5.61
N ASP A 272 -0.51 21.09 -6.86
CA ASP A 272 -0.91 20.23 -7.97
C ASP A 272 0.18 19.19 -8.27
N LEU A 273 1.46 19.58 -8.20
CA LEU A 273 2.57 18.63 -8.28
C LEU A 273 2.52 17.62 -7.13
N GLU A 274 2.26 18.07 -5.90
CA GLU A 274 2.11 17.16 -4.76
C GLU A 274 0.98 16.14 -4.97
N LYS A 275 -0.19 16.57 -5.48
CA LYS A 275 -1.29 15.67 -5.84
C LYS A 275 -0.86 14.66 -6.90
N VAL A 276 -0.17 15.10 -7.96
CA VAL A 276 0.34 14.22 -9.01
C VAL A 276 1.33 13.20 -8.45
N TYR A 277 2.29 13.62 -7.62
CA TYR A 277 3.28 12.73 -7.02
C TYR A 277 2.69 11.74 -6.02
N ILE A 278 1.72 12.15 -5.20
CA ILE A 278 1.00 11.22 -4.32
C ILE A 278 0.30 10.14 -5.16
N GLN A 279 -0.30 10.52 -6.28
CA GLN A 279 -0.95 9.57 -7.17
C GLN A 279 0.05 8.65 -7.90
N GLN A 280 1.27 9.12 -8.21
CA GLN A 280 2.37 8.25 -8.63
C GLN A 280 2.71 7.23 -7.53
N LEU A 281 2.90 7.65 -6.28
CA LEU A 281 3.21 6.74 -5.18
C LEU A 281 2.11 5.70 -4.94
N LEU A 282 0.84 6.09 -5.01
CA LEU A 282 -0.29 5.16 -4.92
C LEU A 282 -0.33 4.20 -6.12
N HIS A 283 -0.09 4.69 -7.33
CA HIS A 283 -0.02 3.85 -8.51
C HIS A 283 1.15 2.86 -8.46
N PHE A 284 2.25 3.22 -7.79
CA PHE A 284 3.43 2.38 -7.64
C PHE A 284 3.44 1.52 -6.37
N VAL A 285 2.30 1.31 -5.72
CA VAL A 285 2.23 0.56 -4.45
C VAL A 285 2.81 -0.86 -4.49
N LEU A 286 2.83 -1.50 -5.67
CA LEU A 286 3.45 -2.82 -5.90
C LEU A 286 4.85 -2.74 -6.55
N TYR A 287 5.37 -1.53 -6.73
CA TYR A 287 6.62 -1.22 -7.43
C TYR A 287 7.53 -0.36 -6.54
N PRO A 288 8.14 -0.93 -5.50
CA PRO A 288 8.88 -0.17 -4.48
C PRO A 288 10.07 0.61 -5.05
N ASN A 289 10.70 0.11 -6.12
CA ASN A 289 11.75 0.84 -6.83
C ASN A 289 11.24 2.17 -7.39
N GLU A 290 10.06 2.16 -8.01
CA GLU A 290 9.43 3.35 -8.58
C GLU A 290 8.97 4.31 -7.47
N GLN A 291 8.45 3.79 -6.35
CA GLN A 291 8.17 4.62 -5.18
C GLN A 291 9.44 5.29 -4.66
N PHE A 292 10.54 4.55 -4.51
CA PHE A 292 11.82 5.06 -4.03
C PHE A 292 12.44 6.10 -4.97
N VAL A 293 12.33 5.93 -6.28
CA VAL A 293 12.75 6.93 -7.26
C VAL A 293 11.85 8.17 -7.20
N THR A 294 10.54 7.98 -7.14
CA THR A 294 9.54 9.07 -7.10
C THR A 294 9.74 9.95 -5.87
N VAL A 295 9.85 9.36 -4.68
CA VAL A 295 10.04 10.13 -3.42
C VAL A 295 11.38 10.86 -3.39
N ARG A 296 12.46 10.26 -3.93
CA ARG A 296 13.75 10.96 -4.04
C ARG A 296 13.66 12.17 -4.97
N ARG A 297 13.11 11.99 -6.18
CA ARG A 297 13.04 13.06 -7.20
C ARG A 297 12.09 14.19 -6.84
N SER A 298 10.98 13.87 -6.16
CA SER A 298 9.93 14.84 -5.85
C SER A 298 10.02 15.42 -4.44
N GLY A 299 10.64 14.72 -3.49
CA GLY A 299 10.58 15.06 -2.07
C GLY A 299 9.17 14.94 -1.49
N ILE A 300 8.24 14.31 -2.21
CA ILE A 300 6.86 14.03 -1.80
C ILE A 300 6.78 12.61 -1.25
N PRO A 301 6.08 12.39 -0.13
CA PRO A 301 5.24 13.36 0.58
C PRO A 301 6.00 14.44 1.36
N LYS A 302 5.39 15.61 1.60
CA LYS A 302 5.96 16.68 2.44
C LYS A 302 5.71 16.38 3.92
N GLU A 303 6.58 16.86 4.81
CA GLU A 303 6.37 16.73 6.26
C GLU A 303 5.06 17.39 6.71
N ASN A 304 4.77 18.58 6.20
CA ASN A 304 3.56 19.35 6.54
C ASN A 304 2.43 19.19 5.50
N SER A 305 2.40 18.07 4.78
CA SER A 305 1.34 17.80 3.81
C SER A 305 -0.02 17.69 4.49
N THR A 306 -1.04 18.33 3.90
CA THR A 306 -2.45 18.11 4.29
C THR A 306 -3.09 16.92 3.56
N LEU A 307 -2.32 16.24 2.69
CA LEU A 307 -2.75 15.06 1.95
C LEU A 307 -2.21 13.81 2.66
N ILE A 308 -0.94 13.45 2.41
CA ILE A 308 -0.23 12.37 3.11
C ILE A 308 1.05 13.00 3.66
N ALA A 309 1.23 13.02 4.98
CA ALA A 309 2.41 13.61 5.61
C ALA A 309 3.59 12.63 5.67
N TRP A 310 4.78 13.10 5.29
CA TRP A 310 6.04 12.39 5.55
C TRP A 310 6.32 12.33 7.04
N GLU A 311 6.72 11.16 7.54
CA GLU A 311 7.11 11.02 8.93
C GLU A 311 8.56 11.44 9.13
N ASN A 312 8.76 12.43 10.00
CA ASN A 312 10.10 12.83 10.41
C ASN A 312 10.52 12.00 11.63
N PHE A 313 11.44 11.07 11.39
CA PHE A 313 11.94 10.16 12.43
C PHE A 313 13.07 10.75 13.28
N ALA A 314 13.32 12.06 13.20
CA ALA A 314 14.30 12.73 14.04
C ALA A 314 13.91 12.68 15.54
N PRO A 315 14.91 12.67 16.46
CA PRO A 315 16.34 12.68 16.20
C PRO A 315 16.93 11.31 15.83
N THR A 316 16.16 10.22 15.93
CA THR A 316 16.66 8.84 15.74
C THR A 316 17.15 8.60 14.31
N VAL A 317 16.36 8.99 13.31
CA VAL A 317 16.75 8.93 11.89
C VAL A 317 16.30 10.23 11.21
N PRO A 318 17.10 11.30 11.22
CA PRO A 318 16.74 12.53 10.51
C PRO A 318 16.69 12.29 8.99
N ASN A 319 15.92 13.11 8.25
CA ASN A 319 15.73 12.90 6.81
C ASN A 319 17.04 12.91 6.00
N ASN A 320 18.07 13.64 6.48
CA ASN A 320 19.39 13.67 5.87
C ASN A 320 20.26 12.44 6.20
N ALA A 321 19.77 11.51 7.03
CA ALA A 321 20.40 10.22 7.32
C ALA A 321 19.68 9.04 6.63
N ILE A 322 18.57 9.28 5.93
CA ILE A 322 17.90 8.24 5.14
C ILE A 322 18.67 8.06 3.82
N PRO A 323 19.18 6.87 3.48
CA PRO A 323 19.99 6.66 2.28
C PRO A 323 19.25 7.05 0.98
N ARG A 324 19.99 7.65 0.03
CA ARG A 324 19.49 8.01 -1.31
C ARG A 324 20.17 7.24 -2.43
N ARG A 325 21.27 6.55 -2.12
CA ARG A 325 21.93 5.55 -2.95
C ARG A 325 22.27 4.31 -2.11
N PHE A 326 22.64 3.24 -2.80
CA PHE A 326 23.25 2.08 -2.19
C PHE A 326 24.77 2.26 -2.08
N GLU A 327 25.40 1.52 -1.17
CA GLU A 327 26.85 1.48 -1.04
C GLU A 327 27.52 0.93 -2.30
N VAL A 328 28.72 1.44 -2.60
CA VAL A 328 29.58 0.88 -3.64
C VAL A 328 30.80 0.28 -2.96
N GLY A 329 31.07 -1.00 -3.25
CA GLY A 329 32.16 -1.74 -2.60
C GLY A 329 33.54 -1.19 -2.99
N ALA A 330 34.48 -1.23 -2.06
CA ALA A 330 35.88 -0.96 -2.36
C ALA A 330 36.39 -2.01 -3.38
N PRO A 331 36.85 -1.59 -4.57
CA PRO A 331 37.25 -2.54 -5.60
C PRO A 331 38.53 -3.25 -5.18
N SER A 332 38.63 -4.56 -5.46
CA SER A 332 39.86 -5.31 -5.18
C SER A 332 40.99 -4.82 -6.10
N PRO A 333 42.22 -4.59 -5.61
CA PRO A 333 43.36 -4.26 -6.46
C PRO A 333 43.67 -5.33 -7.53
N THR A 334 43.19 -6.56 -7.34
CA THR A 334 43.33 -7.67 -8.30
C THR A 334 42.15 -7.78 -9.28
N ASP A 335 41.12 -6.95 -9.13
CA ASP A 335 40.00 -6.90 -10.07
C ASP A 335 40.48 -6.37 -11.42
N LEU A 336 40.13 -7.07 -12.50
CA LEU A 336 40.49 -6.64 -13.86
C LEU A 336 39.93 -5.26 -14.20
N MET A 337 38.83 -4.85 -13.55
CA MET A 337 38.16 -3.57 -13.73
C MET A 337 38.53 -2.54 -12.66
N TYR A 338 39.55 -2.79 -11.82
CA TYR A 338 39.88 -1.96 -10.67
C TYR A 338 39.93 -0.45 -10.99
N GLN A 339 40.71 -0.05 -12.00
CA GLN A 339 40.84 1.36 -12.37
C GLN A 339 39.52 1.94 -12.92
N ILE A 340 38.77 1.16 -13.71
CA ILE A 340 37.47 1.59 -14.26
C ILE A 340 36.46 1.85 -13.13
N LEU A 341 36.43 0.98 -12.11
CA LEU A 341 35.56 1.15 -10.95
C LEU A 341 35.95 2.40 -10.15
N LEU A 342 37.25 2.60 -9.88
CA LEU A 342 37.74 3.80 -9.20
C LEU A 342 37.39 5.08 -9.95
N ASP A 343 37.62 5.11 -11.27
CA ASP A 343 37.30 6.27 -12.10
C ASP A 343 35.79 6.53 -12.12
N ALA A 344 34.97 5.48 -12.20
CA ALA A 344 33.50 5.59 -12.17
C ALA A 344 32.96 6.07 -10.82
N TYR A 345 33.55 5.64 -9.70
CA TYR A 345 33.18 6.13 -8.36
C TYR A 345 33.61 7.58 -8.19
N SER A 346 34.83 7.93 -8.61
CA SER A 346 35.34 9.30 -8.56
C SER A 346 34.50 10.26 -9.40
N ALA A 347 34.09 9.87 -10.61
CA ALA A 347 33.24 10.69 -11.49
C ALA A 347 31.84 10.94 -10.91
N GLN A 348 31.35 10.04 -10.06
CA GLN A 348 30.07 10.19 -9.36
C GLN A 348 30.21 10.84 -7.97
N GLU A 349 31.45 11.15 -7.55
CA GLU A 349 31.76 11.64 -6.21
C GLU A 349 31.35 10.63 -5.12
N PHE A 350 31.51 9.34 -5.39
CA PHE A 350 31.16 8.26 -4.47
C PHE A 350 32.36 7.79 -3.66
N THR A 351 32.15 7.67 -2.35
CA THR A 351 33.09 7.02 -1.44
C THR A 351 32.89 5.50 -1.51
N PRO A 352 33.92 4.69 -1.83
CA PRO A 352 33.83 3.23 -1.76
C PRO A 352 33.99 2.71 -0.33
N GLY A 353 33.27 1.64 0.03
CA GLY A 353 33.38 1.03 1.36
C GLY A 353 32.29 0.02 1.66
N SER A 354 32.15 -0.33 2.93
CA SER A 354 31.07 -1.15 3.46
C SER A 354 30.55 -0.56 4.77
N ASN A 355 29.27 -0.82 5.10
CA ASN A 355 28.61 -0.29 6.30
C ASN A 355 28.66 1.25 6.35
N GLN A 356 28.45 1.90 5.21
CA GLN A 356 28.49 3.35 5.11
C GLN A 356 27.32 3.98 5.88
N ASP A 357 27.61 5.07 6.60
CA ASP A 357 26.58 5.80 7.34
C ASP A 357 25.50 6.36 6.40
N GLY A 358 24.25 6.35 6.85
CA GLY A 358 23.11 6.81 6.06
C GLY A 358 23.21 8.28 5.64
N THR A 359 23.89 9.12 6.43
CA THR A 359 24.17 10.52 6.09
C THR A 359 25.07 10.63 4.87
N LEU A 360 26.11 9.79 4.77
CA LEU A 360 27.00 9.73 3.61
C LEU A 360 26.23 9.26 2.37
N LEU A 361 25.43 8.18 2.53
CA LEU A 361 24.59 7.62 1.46
C LEU A 361 23.45 8.57 1.02
N ASN A 362 23.11 9.57 1.83
CA ASN A 362 22.15 10.61 1.48
C ASN A 362 22.83 11.78 0.76
N SER A 363 24.00 12.22 1.24
CA SER A 363 24.72 13.36 0.67
C SER A 363 25.32 13.06 -0.70
N GLU A 364 25.79 11.83 -0.93
CA GLU A 364 26.36 11.41 -2.20
C GLU A 364 25.24 10.93 -3.15
N ARG A 365 24.89 11.77 -4.11
CA ARG A 365 23.69 11.57 -4.94
C ARG A 365 24.04 11.09 -6.34
N VAL A 366 23.28 10.11 -6.82
CA VAL A 366 23.27 9.72 -8.23
C VAL A 366 22.91 10.92 -9.12
N TRP A 367 23.37 10.92 -10.37
CA TRP A 367 23.24 12.06 -11.29
C TRP A 367 21.81 12.65 -11.36
N GLN A 368 20.78 11.81 -11.52
CA GLN A 368 19.39 12.29 -11.58
C GLN A 368 18.85 12.89 -10.26
N ASP A 369 19.55 12.71 -9.14
CA ASP A 369 19.13 13.10 -7.79
C ASP A 369 19.90 14.32 -7.24
N LYS A 370 20.97 14.78 -7.91
CA LYS A 370 21.85 15.87 -7.41
C LYS A 370 21.08 17.14 -7.04
N ASN A 371 20.09 17.54 -7.83
CA ASN A 371 19.31 18.78 -7.60
C ASN A 371 17.93 18.55 -6.97
N ALA A 372 17.57 17.29 -6.74
CA ALA A 372 16.27 16.94 -6.17
C ALA A 372 16.12 17.45 -4.73
N PRO A 373 14.90 17.73 -4.27
CA PRO A 373 14.63 18.07 -2.87
C PRO A 373 15.00 16.93 -1.91
N GLN A 374 15.21 17.26 -0.64
CA GLN A 374 15.28 16.23 0.40
C GLN A 374 13.93 15.58 0.65
N PHE A 375 13.95 14.39 1.28
CA PHE A 375 12.74 13.76 1.77
C PHE A 375 11.95 14.75 2.65
N GLY A 376 10.64 14.82 2.44
CA GLY A 376 9.77 15.70 3.20
C GLY A 376 9.76 17.18 2.77
N GLN A 377 10.65 17.62 1.88
CA GLN A 377 10.71 19.04 1.46
C GLN A 377 9.71 19.39 0.35
N GLY A 378 9.32 18.41 -0.46
CA GLY A 378 8.48 18.60 -1.64
C GLY A 378 9.16 19.24 -2.85
N PRO A 379 8.42 19.41 -3.95
CA PRO A 379 8.99 19.74 -5.25
C PRO A 379 9.49 21.19 -5.30
N LYS A 380 10.56 21.42 -6.07
CA LYS A 380 11.16 22.73 -6.32
C LYS A 380 10.67 23.35 -7.62
#